data_AF-A0A411G6M8-F1
#
_entry.id   AF-A0A411G6M8-F1
#
_cell.length_a   1.000
_cell.length_b   1.000
_cell.length_c   1.000
_cell.angle_alpha   90.00
_cell.angle_beta   90.00
_cell.angle_gamma   90.00
#
_symmetry.space_group_name_H-M   'P 1'
#
loop_
_entity.id
_entity.type
_entity.pdbx_description
1 polymer ?
#
loop_
_entity_poly.entity_id
_entity_poly.type
_entity_poly.pdbx_seq_one_letter_code
_entity_poly.pdbx_strand_id
1 'polypeptide(L)'
;TEVQRKADKNKMKDGMKLLCLLLKSSEKAANIARVCRQNDSLFRLLIQEKNDDEKNPRFFRDFKTLADVLIQETIRHDIGIEFPELTEMVRGEETNVFSNTLDKTVIVKVCSTYDETTKLLSQVLDDDVETAGVFAMEIHRDIELSEINPAVDYNYLENNDVDFDLTDLGIWIDPIGESQLLIF
;
A
#
# COMPACT_ATOMS: atom_id res chain seq x y z
N THR A 1 -5.49 39.38 12.49
CA THR A 1 -6.73 39.52 11.70
C THR A 1 -7.55 38.25 11.82
N GLU A 2 -8.89 38.29 11.79
CA GLU A 2 -9.73 37.07 11.74
C GLU A 2 -9.36 36.13 10.58
N VAL A 3 -8.73 36.67 9.54
CA VAL A 3 -8.12 35.93 8.42
C VAL A 3 -6.97 35.02 8.85
N GLN A 4 -6.09 35.47 9.76
CA GLN A 4 -5.01 34.63 10.31
C GLN A 4 -5.56 33.51 11.21
N ARG A 5 -6.61 33.81 12.01
CA ARG A 5 -7.29 32.82 12.87
C ARG A 5 -8.07 31.75 12.09
N LYS A 6 -8.40 32.00 10.81
CA LYS A 6 -8.98 30.99 9.90
C LYS A 6 -7.90 30.14 9.24
N ALA A 7 -6.71 30.70 8.96
CA ALA A 7 -5.58 29.95 8.43
C ALA A 7 -4.99 28.97 9.46
N ASP A 8 -4.92 29.36 10.73
CA ASP A 8 -4.46 28.49 11.83
C ASP A 8 -5.46 27.35 12.17
N LYS A 9 -6.68 27.40 11.64
CA LYS A 9 -7.74 26.42 11.95
C LYS A 9 -7.65 25.12 11.15
N ASN A 10 -6.75 25.04 10.17
CA ASN A 10 -6.62 23.89 9.28
C ASN A 10 -5.28 23.15 9.36
N LYS A 11 -4.39 23.54 10.28
CA LYS A 11 -3.19 22.77 10.58
C LYS A 11 -3.56 21.56 11.42
N MET A 12 -3.57 20.39 10.80
CA MET A 12 -3.73 19.13 11.50
C MET A 12 -2.42 18.79 12.22
N LYS A 13 -2.49 18.51 13.52
CA LYS A 13 -1.33 18.23 14.38
C LYS A 13 -1.28 16.74 14.67
N ASP A 14 -0.85 15.96 13.68
CA ASP A 14 -0.84 14.50 13.77
C ASP A 14 0.36 13.91 13.03
N GLY A 15 1.44 14.68 12.93
CA GLY A 15 2.62 14.29 12.16
C GLY A 15 3.27 13.00 12.64
N MET A 16 3.32 12.81 13.96
CA MET A 16 3.81 11.55 14.53
C MET A 16 2.84 10.39 14.35
N LYS A 17 1.52 10.64 14.34
CA LYS A 17 0.55 9.59 14.03
C LYS A 17 0.68 9.11 12.60
N LEU A 18 0.85 10.03 11.65
CA LEU A 18 1.10 9.67 10.24
C LEU A 18 2.39 8.86 10.11
N LEU A 19 3.47 9.24 10.80
CA LEU A 19 4.70 8.46 10.79
C LEU A 19 4.49 7.05 11.36
N CYS A 20 3.80 6.91 12.50
CA CYS A 20 3.47 5.61 13.09
C CYS A 20 2.64 4.75 12.13
N LEU A 21 1.65 5.34 11.46
CA LEU A 21 0.84 4.66 10.45
C LEU A 21 1.70 4.17 9.28
N LEU A 22 2.55 5.05 8.73
CA LEU A 22 3.45 4.69 7.63
C LEU A 22 4.43 3.58 8.01
N LEU A 23 4.95 3.58 9.25
CA LEU A 23 5.81 2.50 9.75
C LEU A 23 5.04 1.17 9.80
N LYS A 24 3.84 1.16 10.39
CA LYS A 24 2.97 -0.03 10.45
C LYS A 24 2.62 -0.55 9.06
N SER A 25 2.18 0.33 8.16
CA SER A 25 1.84 -0.03 6.78
C SER A 25 3.06 -0.48 5.98
N SER A 26 4.26 0.02 6.29
CA SER A 26 5.52 -0.47 5.68
C SER A 26 5.86 -1.89 6.13
N GLU A 27 5.69 -2.23 7.40
CA GLU A 27 5.90 -3.61 7.87
C GLU A 27 4.83 -4.56 7.29
N LYS A 28 3.58 -4.11 7.20
CA LYS A 28 2.51 -4.84 6.50
C LYS A 28 2.86 -5.10 5.03
N ALA A 29 3.37 -4.09 4.32
CA ALA A 29 3.87 -4.23 2.96
C ALA A 29 5.02 -5.25 2.87
N ALA A 30 5.95 -5.21 3.81
CA ALA A 30 7.04 -6.19 3.90
C ALA A 30 6.51 -7.62 4.11
N ASN A 31 5.47 -7.81 4.92
CA ASN A 31 4.82 -9.12 5.09
C ASN A 31 4.19 -9.62 3.79
N ILE A 32 3.44 -8.77 3.07
CA ILE A 32 2.87 -9.10 1.76
C ILE A 32 3.98 -9.53 0.79
N ALA A 33 5.09 -8.77 0.72
CA ALA A 33 6.23 -9.11 -0.13
C ALA A 33 6.88 -10.47 0.26
N ARG A 34 6.98 -10.77 1.56
CA ARG A 34 7.50 -12.06 2.05
C ARG A 34 6.59 -13.23 1.66
N VAL A 35 5.26 -13.07 1.79
CA VAL A 35 4.27 -14.06 1.34
C VAL A 35 4.44 -14.36 -0.14
N CYS A 36 4.61 -13.32 -0.97
CA CYS A 36 4.85 -13.48 -2.41
C CYS A 36 6.11 -14.28 -2.72
N ARG A 37 7.21 -14.06 -1.97
CA ARG A 37 8.49 -14.78 -2.18
C ARG A 37 8.45 -16.22 -1.69
N GLN A 38 7.66 -16.53 -0.66
CA GLN A 38 7.58 -17.89 -0.11
C GLN A 38 6.77 -18.85 -1.00
N ASN A 39 6.11 -18.33 -2.04
CA ASN A 39 5.32 -19.12 -2.97
C ASN A 39 5.71 -18.80 -4.43
N ASP A 40 6.73 -19.49 -4.92
CA ASP A 40 7.29 -19.33 -6.28
C ASP A 40 6.25 -19.50 -7.40
N SER A 41 5.23 -20.35 -7.19
CA SER A 41 4.12 -20.52 -8.13
C SER A 41 3.25 -19.27 -8.21
N LEU A 42 2.98 -18.61 -7.09
CA LEU A 42 2.20 -17.37 -7.05
C LEU A 42 2.97 -16.21 -7.67
N PHE A 43 4.26 -16.08 -7.40
CA PHE A 43 5.05 -14.97 -7.94
C PHE A 43 5.01 -14.88 -9.48
N ARG A 44 4.98 -16.03 -10.17
CA ARG A 44 4.95 -16.09 -11.65
C ARG A 44 3.55 -15.91 -12.26
N LEU A 45 2.50 -16.28 -11.52
CA LEU A 45 1.11 -16.15 -11.98
C LEU A 45 0.63 -14.70 -11.98
N LEU A 46 1.34 -13.81 -11.30
CA LEU A 46 0.87 -12.47 -10.95
C LEU A 46 1.61 -11.36 -11.68
N ILE A 47 2.19 -11.67 -12.83
CA ILE A 47 2.95 -10.74 -13.66
C ILE A 47 2.09 -10.35 -14.86
N GLN A 48 1.74 -9.08 -14.98
CA GLN A 48 1.00 -8.55 -16.12
C GLN A 48 1.83 -7.46 -16.81
N GLU A 49 1.84 -7.43 -18.14
CA GLU A 49 2.49 -6.34 -18.89
C GLU A 49 1.77 -5.03 -18.59
N LYS A 50 2.53 -3.97 -18.29
CA LYS A 50 1.97 -2.63 -18.09
C LYS A 50 1.33 -2.14 -19.39
N ASN A 51 0.25 -1.35 -19.28
CA ASN A 51 -0.35 -0.72 -20.47
C ASN A 51 0.56 0.38 -21.02
N ASP A 52 0.35 0.84 -22.27
CA ASP A 52 1.23 1.82 -22.90
C ASP A 52 1.35 3.15 -22.11
N ASP A 53 0.29 3.57 -21.41
CA ASP A 53 0.28 4.76 -20.56
C ASP A 53 1.06 4.59 -19.24
N GLU A 54 1.37 3.34 -18.87
CA GLU A 54 2.05 2.94 -17.63
C GLU A 54 3.51 2.52 -17.89
N LYS A 55 3.89 2.28 -19.15
CA LYS A 55 5.25 1.88 -19.54
C LYS A 55 6.22 3.04 -19.41
N ASN A 56 7.39 2.75 -18.87
CA ASN A 56 8.53 3.64 -18.91
C ASN A 56 9.13 3.60 -20.33
N PRO A 57 9.27 4.74 -21.03
CA PRO A 57 9.79 4.78 -22.40
C PRO A 57 11.19 4.18 -22.58
N ARG A 58 11.96 4.03 -21.48
CA ARG A 58 13.27 3.39 -21.48
C ARG A 58 13.22 1.87 -21.61
N PHE A 59 12.09 1.25 -21.29
CA PHE A 59 11.92 -0.19 -21.28
C PHE A 59 10.89 -0.62 -22.31
N PHE A 60 11.29 -1.52 -23.21
CA PHE A 60 10.42 -2.00 -24.28
C PHE A 60 9.26 -2.88 -23.76
N ARG A 61 9.44 -3.47 -22.57
CA ARG A 61 8.45 -4.29 -21.87
C ARG A 61 8.59 -4.08 -20.37
N ASP A 62 7.59 -3.47 -19.76
CA ASP A 62 7.46 -3.37 -18.31
C ASP A 62 6.35 -4.28 -17.82
N PHE A 63 6.52 -4.81 -16.62
CA PHE A 63 5.53 -5.63 -15.95
C PHE A 63 5.24 -5.07 -14.57
N LYS A 64 4.00 -5.26 -14.12
CA LYS A 64 3.60 -5.06 -12.73
C LYS A 64 3.31 -6.40 -12.08
N THR A 65 3.54 -6.48 -10.77
CA THR A 65 3.11 -7.65 -10.00
C THR A 65 1.85 -7.34 -9.19
N LEU A 66 1.02 -8.35 -8.92
CA LEU A 66 -0.06 -8.21 -7.95
C LEU A 66 0.49 -7.74 -6.59
N ALA A 67 1.70 -8.16 -6.22
CA ALA A 67 2.34 -7.72 -4.98
C ALA A 67 2.51 -6.20 -4.94
N ASP A 68 3.01 -5.59 -6.02
CA ASP A 68 3.22 -4.14 -6.11
C ASP A 68 1.91 -3.38 -5.94
N VAL A 69 0.86 -3.83 -6.64
CA VAL A 69 -0.47 -3.22 -6.53
C VAL A 69 -1.07 -3.42 -5.14
N LEU A 70 -0.97 -4.61 -4.55
CA LEU A 70 -1.51 -4.87 -3.22
C LEU A 70 -0.81 -4.03 -2.15
N ILE A 71 0.51 -3.91 -2.21
CA ILE A 71 1.27 -3.06 -1.29
C ILE A 71 0.80 -1.61 -1.41
N GLN A 72 0.70 -1.09 -2.64
CA GLN A 72 0.25 0.27 -2.87
C GLN A 72 -1.16 0.52 -2.34
N GLU A 73 -2.10 -0.35 -2.71
CA GLU A 73 -3.50 -0.22 -2.29
C GLU A 73 -3.67 -0.42 -0.78
N THR A 74 -2.83 -1.25 -0.15
CA THR A 74 -2.83 -1.45 1.31
C THR A 74 -2.39 -0.20 2.05
N ILE A 75 -1.25 0.38 1.67
CA ILE A 75 -0.77 1.62 2.30
C ILE A 75 -1.76 2.75 2.05
N ARG A 76 -2.30 2.86 0.82
CA ARG A 76 -3.32 3.86 0.48
C ARG A 76 -4.59 3.69 1.32
N HIS A 77 -5.05 2.46 1.51
CA HIS A 77 -6.23 2.16 2.31
C HIS A 77 -6.02 2.51 3.79
N ASP A 78 -4.90 2.09 4.38
CA ASP A 78 -4.57 2.39 5.78
C ASP A 78 -4.48 3.90 6.02
N ILE A 79 -3.85 4.65 5.10
CA ILE A 79 -3.83 6.12 5.12
C ILE A 79 -5.25 6.68 5.01
N GLY A 80 -6.07 6.17 4.09
CA GLY A 80 -7.43 6.70 3.88
C GLY A 80 -8.41 6.41 5.01
N ILE A 81 -8.15 5.39 5.85
CA ILE A 81 -8.92 5.15 7.07
C ILE A 81 -8.61 6.22 8.13
N GLU A 82 -7.33 6.47 8.39
CA GLU A 82 -6.90 7.36 9.47
C GLU A 82 -6.92 8.85 9.07
N PHE A 83 -6.55 9.14 7.81
CA PHE A 83 -6.46 10.47 7.22
C PHE A 83 -7.20 10.53 5.87
N PRO A 84 -8.55 10.51 5.87
CA PRO A 84 -9.35 10.47 4.63
C PRO A 84 -8.97 11.56 3.62
N GLU A 85 -8.62 12.76 4.09
CA GLU A 85 -8.18 13.89 3.26
C GLU A 85 -6.86 13.67 2.52
N LEU A 86 -5.99 12.77 3.00
CA LEU A 86 -4.74 12.43 2.33
C LEU A 86 -4.91 11.38 1.23
N THR A 87 -6.04 10.66 1.18
CA THR A 87 -6.29 9.57 0.21
C THR A 87 -6.10 10.03 -1.24
N GLU A 88 -6.51 11.26 -1.56
CA GLU A 88 -6.35 11.85 -2.89
C GLU A 88 -4.95 12.35 -3.16
N MET A 89 -4.12 12.53 -2.13
CA MET A 89 -2.72 12.96 -2.23
C MET A 89 -1.74 11.77 -2.27
N VAL A 90 -2.21 10.57 -1.93
CA VAL A 90 -1.47 9.33 -2.13
C VAL A 90 -1.43 8.98 -3.62
N ARG A 91 -0.23 8.82 -4.14
CA ARG A 91 0.11 8.38 -5.49
C ARG A 91 1.09 7.23 -5.40
N GLY A 92 1.26 6.50 -6.48
CA GLY A 92 2.29 5.49 -6.58
C GLY A 92 2.50 5.06 -8.02
N GLU A 93 3.44 4.14 -8.21
CA GLU A 93 3.85 3.67 -9.53
C GLU A 93 2.76 2.88 -10.25
N GLU A 94 1.96 2.11 -9.51
CA GLU A 94 1.13 1.08 -10.11
C GLU A 94 -0.34 1.48 -10.29
N THR A 95 -0.95 0.97 -11.34
CA THR A 95 -2.41 1.04 -11.49
C THR A 95 -3.06 -0.21 -10.89
N ASN A 96 -4.20 -0.02 -10.26
CA ASN A 96 -4.90 -1.08 -9.56
C ASN A 96 -5.83 -1.92 -10.46
N VAL A 97 -5.63 -1.88 -11.78
CA VAL A 97 -6.48 -2.59 -12.75
C VAL A 97 -5.77 -3.84 -13.27
N PHE A 98 -6.36 -5.02 -13.08
CA PHE A 98 -5.89 -6.30 -13.61
C PHE A 98 -6.87 -6.87 -14.63
N SER A 99 -6.36 -7.71 -15.53
CA SER A 99 -7.18 -8.58 -16.37
C SER A 99 -6.93 -10.02 -15.96
N ASN A 100 -7.98 -10.78 -15.64
CA ASN A 100 -7.83 -12.20 -15.31
C ASN A 100 -7.80 -13.08 -16.58
N THR A 101 -7.63 -14.40 -16.40
CA THR A 101 -7.54 -15.37 -17.52
C THR A 101 -8.79 -15.48 -18.40
N LEU A 102 -9.90 -14.87 -17.98
CA LEU A 102 -11.17 -14.79 -18.71
C LEU A 102 -11.39 -13.43 -19.39
N ASP A 103 -10.33 -12.61 -19.52
CA ASP A 103 -10.36 -11.23 -20.05
C ASP A 103 -11.31 -10.29 -19.28
N LYS A 104 -11.64 -10.62 -18.03
CA LYS A 104 -12.42 -9.73 -17.17
C LYS A 104 -11.49 -8.76 -16.46
N THR A 105 -11.83 -7.48 -16.57
CA THR A 105 -11.17 -6.42 -15.82
C THR A 105 -11.59 -6.46 -14.35
N VAL A 106 -10.61 -6.52 -13.46
CA VAL A 106 -10.78 -6.46 -12.01
C VAL A 106 -10.05 -5.23 -11.49
N ILE A 107 -10.76 -4.37 -10.76
CA ILE A 107 -10.15 -3.25 -10.03
C ILE A 107 -9.81 -3.75 -8.63
N VAL A 108 -8.52 -3.96 -8.38
CA VAL A 108 -7.97 -4.36 -7.09
C VAL A 108 -8.08 -3.20 -6.11
N LYS A 109 -8.58 -3.49 -4.92
CA LYS A 109 -8.64 -2.56 -3.80
C LYS A 109 -8.69 -3.35 -2.51
N VAL A 110 -8.31 -2.72 -1.40
CA VAL A 110 -8.61 -3.28 -0.09
C VAL A 110 -10.08 -2.99 0.25
N CYS A 111 -10.84 -4.05 0.57
CA CYS A 111 -12.24 -3.94 0.97
C CYS A 111 -12.37 -3.74 2.48
N SER A 112 -13.58 -3.45 2.96
CA SER A 112 -13.81 -3.16 4.38
C SER A 112 -13.57 -4.35 5.31
N THR A 113 -13.60 -5.57 4.77
CA THR A 113 -13.44 -6.82 5.54
C THR A 113 -12.48 -7.79 4.85
N TYR A 114 -11.93 -8.70 5.65
CA TYR A 114 -11.14 -9.85 5.20
C TYR A 114 -11.87 -10.67 4.13
N ASP A 115 -13.15 -11.01 4.37
CA ASP A 115 -13.94 -11.87 3.46
C ASP A 115 -14.16 -11.20 2.10
N GLU A 116 -14.48 -9.90 2.09
CA GLU A 116 -14.67 -9.13 0.86
C GLU A 116 -13.36 -8.97 0.08
N THR A 117 -12.25 -8.78 0.78
CA THR A 117 -10.93 -8.68 0.16
C THR A 117 -10.53 -10.02 -0.44
N THR A 118 -10.71 -11.12 0.30
CA THR A 118 -10.49 -12.49 -0.19
C THR A 118 -11.29 -12.76 -1.46
N LYS A 119 -12.59 -12.43 -1.46
CA LYS A 119 -13.46 -12.63 -2.61
C LYS A 119 -13.05 -11.80 -3.84
N LEU A 120 -12.52 -10.59 -3.63
CA LEU A 120 -12.01 -9.78 -4.73
C LEU A 120 -10.72 -10.38 -5.29
N LEU A 121 -9.77 -10.73 -4.41
CA LEU A 121 -8.48 -11.26 -4.83
C LEU A 121 -8.59 -12.62 -5.50
N SER A 122 -9.53 -13.48 -5.07
CA SER A 122 -9.74 -14.77 -5.75
C SER A 122 -10.10 -14.60 -7.22
N GLN A 123 -10.78 -13.51 -7.61
CA GLN A 123 -11.11 -13.25 -9.02
C GLN A 123 -9.90 -12.88 -9.88
N VAL A 124 -8.86 -12.32 -9.26
CA VAL A 124 -7.56 -12.04 -9.88
C VAL A 124 -6.70 -13.31 -9.93
N LEU A 125 -6.89 -14.19 -8.95
CA LEU A 125 -6.13 -15.42 -8.72
C LEU A 125 -6.81 -16.68 -9.29
N ASP A 126 -7.61 -16.55 -10.36
CA ASP A 126 -8.30 -17.68 -11.01
C ASP A 126 -9.10 -18.59 -10.04
N ASP A 127 -9.85 -17.96 -9.13
CA ASP A 127 -10.65 -18.58 -8.07
C ASP A 127 -9.83 -19.31 -6.98
N ASP A 128 -8.52 -19.06 -6.87
CA ASP A 128 -7.69 -19.51 -5.74
C ASP A 128 -8.01 -18.71 -4.46
N VAL A 129 -9.02 -19.20 -3.74
CA VAL A 129 -9.49 -18.64 -2.47
C VAL A 129 -8.46 -18.82 -1.35
N GLU A 130 -7.66 -19.89 -1.37
CA GLU A 130 -6.67 -20.15 -0.32
C GLU A 130 -5.58 -19.09 -0.35
N THR A 131 -5.00 -18.85 -1.53
CA THR A 131 -4.02 -17.78 -1.71
C THR A 131 -4.63 -16.41 -1.43
N ALA A 132 -5.83 -16.14 -1.95
CA ALA A 132 -6.52 -14.88 -1.72
C ALA A 132 -6.70 -14.59 -0.23
N GLY A 133 -7.00 -15.64 0.56
CA GLY A 133 -7.12 -15.56 2.01
C GLY A 133 -5.80 -15.23 2.69
N VAL A 134 -4.68 -15.82 2.25
CA VAL A 134 -3.35 -15.47 2.80
C VAL A 134 -3.03 -13.99 2.58
N PHE A 135 -3.30 -13.45 1.38
CA PHE A 135 -3.12 -12.01 1.13
C PHE A 135 -4.06 -11.16 1.97
N ALA A 136 -5.35 -11.48 2.00
CA ALA A 136 -6.32 -10.74 2.79
C ALA A 136 -5.96 -10.75 4.29
N MET A 137 -5.38 -11.84 4.79
CA MET A 137 -4.95 -11.94 6.19
C MET A 137 -3.85 -10.92 6.50
N GLU A 138 -2.82 -10.82 5.67
CA GLU A 138 -1.75 -9.83 5.89
C GLU A 138 -2.23 -8.39 5.65
N ILE A 139 -3.10 -8.15 4.65
CA ILE A 139 -3.68 -6.82 4.37
C ILE A 139 -4.49 -6.29 5.56
N HIS A 140 -5.29 -7.15 6.19
CA HIS A 140 -6.16 -6.81 7.32
C HIS A 140 -5.50 -6.97 8.69
N ARG A 141 -4.25 -7.40 8.73
CA ARG A 141 -3.51 -7.57 9.98
C ARG A 141 -3.30 -6.21 10.65
N ASP A 142 -3.59 -6.16 11.95
CA ASP A 142 -3.17 -5.04 12.78
C ASP A 142 -1.70 -5.26 13.17
N ILE A 143 -0.84 -4.33 12.79
CA ILE A 143 0.59 -4.39 13.10
C ILE A 143 0.81 -3.56 14.35
N GLU A 144 1.35 -4.21 15.38
CA GLU A 144 1.80 -3.50 16.56
C GLU A 144 3.15 -2.83 16.31
N LEU A 145 3.34 -1.64 16.88
CA LEU A 145 4.62 -0.94 16.76
C LEU A 145 5.78 -1.80 17.28
N SER A 146 5.56 -2.61 18.32
CA SER A 146 6.55 -3.53 18.88
C SER A 146 7.01 -4.65 17.92
N GLU A 147 6.25 -4.92 16.86
CA GLU A 147 6.64 -5.84 15.78
C GLU A 147 7.64 -5.20 14.80
N ILE A 148 7.75 -3.86 14.83
CA ILE A 148 8.65 -3.08 14.00
C ILE A 148 10.03 -3.03 14.68
N ASN A 149 11.09 -2.95 13.88
CA ASN A 149 12.50 -3.02 14.29
C ASN A 149 12.78 -2.34 15.66
N PRO A 150 13.51 -3.01 16.58
CA PRO A 150 13.82 -2.48 17.93
C PRO A 150 14.60 -1.16 17.97
N ALA A 151 15.06 -0.65 16.82
CA ALA A 151 15.70 0.66 16.71
C ALA A 151 14.72 1.85 16.77
N VAL A 152 13.41 1.61 16.71
CA VAL A 152 12.39 2.68 16.87
C VAL A 152 12.27 3.06 18.36
N ASP A 153 12.55 4.32 18.69
CA ASP A 153 12.32 4.85 20.03
C ASP A 153 10.83 5.21 20.21
N TYR A 154 10.06 4.25 20.74
CA TYR A 154 8.63 4.40 20.98
C TYR A 154 8.32 5.55 21.95
N ASN A 155 9.17 5.78 22.95
CA ASN A 155 8.96 6.88 23.88
C ASN A 155 9.10 8.23 23.17
N TYR A 156 10.00 8.33 22.18
CA TYR A 156 10.11 9.54 21.37
C TYR A 156 8.85 9.77 20.53
N LEU A 157 8.31 8.73 19.88
CA LEU A 157 7.11 8.83 19.05
C LEU A 157 5.85 9.18 19.87
N GLU A 158 5.73 8.68 21.09
CA GLU A 158 4.57 8.96 21.95
C GLU A 158 4.60 10.36 22.59
N ASN A 159 5.80 10.89 22.86
CA ASN A 159 5.96 12.13 23.64
C ASN A 159 6.32 13.37 22.79
N ASN A 160 6.55 13.20 21.49
CA ASN A 160 6.81 14.31 20.58
C ASN A 160 5.69 14.39 19.55
N ASP A 161 5.53 15.57 18.95
CA ASP A 161 4.74 15.74 17.75
C ASP A 161 5.50 16.63 16.78
N VAL A 162 5.28 16.43 15.49
CA VAL A 162 5.89 17.26 14.44
C VAL A 162 4.79 18.09 13.80
N ASP A 163 4.95 19.41 13.88
CA ASP A 163 4.02 20.38 13.30
C ASP A 163 4.30 20.53 11.80
N PHE A 164 3.51 19.83 10.97
CA PHE A 164 3.46 20.08 9.53
C PHE A 164 2.01 20.07 9.02
N ASP A 165 1.76 20.86 7.99
CA ASP A 165 0.44 20.99 7.39
C ASP A 165 0.19 19.83 6.43
N LEU A 166 -0.73 18.93 6.80
CA LEU A 166 -1.11 17.79 5.96
C LEU A 166 -1.68 18.21 4.60
N THR A 167 -2.21 19.44 4.47
CA THR A 167 -2.78 19.92 3.20
C THR A 167 -1.73 20.22 2.13
N ASP A 168 -0.46 20.32 2.52
CA ASP A 168 0.69 20.52 1.62
C ASP A 168 1.54 19.24 1.48
N LEU A 169 1.01 18.09 1.89
CA LEU A 169 1.69 16.80 1.82
C LEU A 169 1.24 15.99 0.59
N GLY A 170 2.21 15.57 -0.22
CA GLY A 170 2.04 14.51 -1.20
C GLY A 170 2.77 13.24 -0.75
N ILE A 171 2.14 12.08 -0.93
CA ILE A 171 2.74 10.77 -0.61
C ILE A 171 2.92 9.99 -1.90
N TRP A 172 4.15 9.56 -2.17
CA TRP A 172 4.47 8.68 -3.29
C TRP A 172 4.87 7.30 -2.78
N ILE A 173 4.15 6.27 -3.20
CA ILE A 173 4.43 4.87 -2.85
C ILE A 173 5.19 4.23 -4.00
N ASP A 174 6.37 3.72 -3.68
CA ASP A 174 7.14 2.78 -4.50
C ASP A 174 7.08 1.41 -3.82
N PRO A 175 6.24 0.47 -4.29
CA PRO A 175 5.94 -0.78 -3.60
C PRO A 175 7.14 -1.71 -3.44
N ILE A 176 7.96 -1.83 -4.50
CA ILE A 176 9.17 -2.65 -4.56
C ILE A 176 10.16 -1.91 -5.45
N GLY A 177 11.09 -1.17 -4.83
CA GLY A 177 12.08 -0.36 -5.53
C GLY A 177 12.93 -1.17 -6.51
N GLU A 178 12.88 -0.75 -7.77
CA GLU A 178 13.50 -1.27 -9.00
C GLU A 178 13.39 -2.79 -9.24
N SER A 179 12.93 -3.12 -10.45
CA SER A 179 12.78 -4.44 -11.08
C SER A 179 14.10 -5.23 -11.28
N GLN A 180 15.08 -5.06 -10.39
CA GLN A 180 16.24 -5.92 -10.26
C GLN A 180 16.24 -6.56 -8.87
N LEU A 181 15.62 -7.74 -8.80
CA LEU A 181 16.14 -8.90 -8.08
C LEU A 181 17.16 -8.58 -6.95
N LEU A 182 16.71 -7.99 -5.84
CA LEU A 182 17.51 -8.00 -4.62
C LEU A 182 17.42 -9.41 -4.01
N ILE A 183 18.31 -10.28 -4.50
CA ILE A 183 18.76 -11.47 -3.78
C ILE A 183 19.53 -10.94 -2.56
N PHE A 184 18.98 -11.15 -1.36
CA PHE A 184 19.75 -11.25 -0.12
C PHE A 184 19.65 -12.68 0.38
#